data_AF-A0A8T6SF79-F1
#
_entry.id   AF-A0A8T6SF79-F1
#
_cell.length_a   1.000
_cell.length_b   1.000
_cell.length_c   1.000
_cell.angle_alpha   90.00
_cell.angle_beta   90.00
_cell.angle_gamma   90.00
#
_symmetry.space_group_name_H-M   'P 1'
#
loop_
_entity.id
_entity.type
_entity.pdbx_description
1 polymer ?
#
loop_
_entity_poly.entity_id
_entity_poly.type
_entity_poly.pdbx_seq_one_letter_code
_entity_poly.pdbx_strand_id
1 'polypeptide(L)' 'FACVTDPKSGKTEKVEIKSVIENPANADYDRRGVITKGAIIETSKGNARVTSRPGQHGVINAVLTSKE' A
#
# COMPACT_ATOMS: atom_id res chain seq x y z
N PHE A 1 2.74 4.01 8.63
CA PHE A 1 1.78 4.93 7.95
C PHE A 1 2.04 4.91 6.45
N ALA A 2 0.98 4.89 5.65
CA ALA A 2 1.04 5.06 4.20
C ALA A 2 0.23 6.31 3.80
N CYS A 3 0.71 7.01 2.78
CA CYS A 3 -0.07 8.01 2.08
C CYS A 3 -0.92 7.28 1.04
N VAL A 4 -2.23 7.20 1.29
CA VAL A 4 -3.19 6.59 0.37
C VAL A 4 -3.87 7.69 -0.43
N THR A 5 -3.72 7.63 -1.74
CA THR A 5 -4.40 8.51 -2.69
C THR A 5 -5.67 7.82 -3.21
N ASP A 6 -6.81 8.48 -3.06
CA ASP A 6 -8.05 8.05 -3.69
C ASP A 6 -8.10 8.58 -5.14
N PRO A 7 -8.10 7.71 -6.15
CA PRO A 7 -8.11 8.13 -7.55
C PRO A 7 -9.42 8.81 -7.97
N LYS A 8 -10.54 8.60 -7.24
CA LYS A 8 -11.84 9.21 -7.58
C LYS A 8 -11.96 10.63 -7.08
N SER A 9 -11.47 10.90 -5.86
CA SER A 9 -11.55 12.23 -5.25
C SER A 9 -10.27 13.05 -5.40
N GLY A 10 -9.17 12.44 -5.83
CA GLY A 10 -7.85 13.08 -5.92
C GLY A 10 -7.24 13.42 -4.56
N LYS A 11 -7.88 13.02 -3.46
CA LYS A 11 -7.42 13.31 -2.11
C LYS A 11 -6.38 12.29 -1.68
N THR A 12 -5.31 12.78 -1.06
CA THR A 12 -4.29 11.94 -0.43
C THR A 12 -4.41 12.09 1.06
N GLU A 13 -4.54 10.98 1.77
CA GLU A 13 -4.62 10.96 3.21
C GLU A 13 -3.58 10.01 3.79
N LYS A 14 -3.03 10.41 4.94
CA LYS A 14 -2.09 9.59 5.68
C LYS A 14 -2.87 8.65 6.57
N VAL A 15 -2.76 7.36 6.30
CA VAL A 15 -3.49 6.31 7.01
C VAL A 15 -2.54 5.31 7.63
N GLU A 16 -3.05 4.59 8.62
CA GLU A 16 -2.32 3.49 9.24
C GLU A 16 -2.40 2.23 8.36
N ILE A 17 -1.30 1.49 8.34
CA ILE A 17 -1.18 0.21 7.62
C ILE A 17 -1.41 -0.88 8.66
N LYS A 18 -2.39 -1.76 8.42
CA LYS A 18 -2.68 -2.89 9.31
C LYS A 18 -1.80 -4.09 8.97
N SER A 19 -1.80 -4.49 7.70
CA SER A 19 -1.14 -5.70 7.23
C SER A 19 -0.78 -5.60 5.74
N VAL A 20 0.10 -6.50 5.28
CA VAL A 20 0.37 -6.70 3.84
C VAL A 20 -0.44 -7.92 3.42
N ILE A 21 -1.30 -7.76 2.41
CA ILE A 21 -2.19 -8.84 1.94
C ILE A 21 -1.48 -9.68 0.88
N GLU A 22 -0.88 -9.01 -0.09
CA GLU A 22 -0.37 -9.65 -1.29
C GLU A 22 0.84 -8.89 -1.83
N ASN A 23 1.93 -9.60 -2.10
CA ASN A 23 3.13 -9.03 -2.66
C ASN A 23 3.50 -9.75 -3.96
N PRO A 24 3.38 -9.08 -5.13
CA PRO A 24 3.70 -9.69 -6.41
C PRO A 24 5.21 -10.00 -6.56
N ALA A 25 6.07 -9.47 -5.69
CA ALA A 25 7.50 -9.77 -5.73
C ALA A 25 7.83 -11.13 -5.13
N ASN A 26 7.12 -11.55 -4.07
CA ASN A 26 7.28 -12.86 -3.43
C ASN A 26 6.15 -13.08 -2.40
N ALA A 27 5.49 -14.24 -2.42
CA ALA A 27 4.49 -14.61 -1.40
C ALA A 27 5.07 -14.71 0.02
N ASP A 28 6.37 -15.00 0.17
CA ASP A 28 7.03 -14.99 1.49
C ASP A 28 7.15 -13.59 2.09
N TYR A 29 7.10 -12.55 1.26
CA TYR A 29 7.16 -11.16 1.72
C TYR A 29 5.89 -10.72 2.42
N ASP A 30 4.76 -11.37 2.16
CA ASP A 30 3.51 -11.15 2.88
C ASP A 30 3.67 -11.53 4.35
N ARG A 31 4.28 -12.70 4.60
CA ARG A 31 4.54 -13.20 5.96
C ARG A 31 5.57 -12.37 6.72
N ARG A 32 6.56 -11.81 6.02
CA ARG A 32 7.61 -10.98 6.62
C ARG A 32 7.24 -9.50 6.72
N GLY A 33 6.09 -9.09 6.18
CA GLY A 33 5.66 -7.69 6.14
C GLY A 33 6.55 -6.80 5.27
N VAL A 34 7.21 -7.36 4.25
CA VAL A 34 8.10 -6.60 3.35
C VAL A 34 7.25 -5.89 2.31
N ILE A 35 7.27 -4.55 2.35
CA ILE A 35 6.50 -3.71 1.43
C ILE A 35 7.37 -3.37 0.22
N THR A 36 6.91 -3.77 -0.96
CA THR A 36 7.56 -3.48 -2.25
C THR A 36 6.63 -2.67 -3.14
N LYS A 37 7.17 -2.13 -4.23
CA LYS A 37 6.35 -1.50 -5.27
C LYS A 37 5.42 -2.56 -5.87
N GLY A 38 4.11 -2.29 -5.84
CA GLY A 38 3.07 -3.16 -6.37
C GLY A 38 2.39 -4.04 -5.32
N ALA A 39 2.89 -4.08 -4.09
CA ALA A 39 2.25 -4.81 -3.00
C ALA A 39 0.87 -4.21 -2.66
N ILE A 40 -0.07 -5.07 -2.28
CA ILE A 40 -1.38 -4.71 -1.78
C ILE A 40 -1.32 -4.73 -0.26
N ILE A 41 -1.63 -3.58 0.33
CA ILE A 41 -1.64 -3.36 1.77
C ILE A 41 -3.06 -3.12 2.26
N GLU A 42 -3.34 -3.59 3.45
CA GLU A 42 -4.58 -3.30 4.17
C GLU A 42 -4.39 -2.03 4.98
N THR A 43 -5.25 -1.03 4.77
CA THR A 43 -5.24 0.23 5.50
C THR A 43 -6.58 0.47 6.17
N SER A 44 -6.65 1.42 7.11
CA SER A 44 -7.92 1.78 7.78
C SER A 44 -9.02 2.26 6.81
N LYS A 45 -8.66 2.69 5.60
CA LYS A 45 -9.60 3.09 4.55
C LYS A 45 -9.94 1.98 3.54
N GLY A 46 -9.29 0.82 3.65
CA GLY A 46 -9.45 -0.31 2.74
C GLY A 46 -8.13 -0.71 2.07
N ASN A 47 -8.24 -1.47 0.99
CA ASN A 47 -7.10 -2.03 0.28
C ASN A 47 -6.44 -0.97 -0.59
N ALA A 48 -5.12 -0.86 -0.50
CA ALA A 48 -4.35 0.08 -1.29
C ALA A 48 -3.17 -0.62 -1.96
N ARG A 49 -2.89 -0.24 -3.21
CA ARG A 49 -1.75 -0.73 -3.99
C ARG A 49 -0.59 0.25 -3.88
N VAL A 50 0.54 -0.24 -3.39
CA VAL A 50 1.76 0.57 -3.23
C VAL A 50 2.35 0.90 -4.60
N THR A 51 2.58 2.18 -4.87
CA THR A 51 3.17 2.68 -6.12
C THR A 51 4.61 3.14 -5.94
N SER A 52 5.01 3.50 -4.72
CA SER A 52 6.38 3.92 -4.41
C SER A 52 7.29 2.75 -4.04
N ARG A 53 8.60 2.95 -4.18
CA ARG A 53 9.64 2.09 -3.58
C ARG A 53 10.01 2.66 -2.20
N PRO A 54 9.63 2.01 -1.09
CA PRO A 54 9.84 2.57 0.26
C PRO A 54 11.30 2.92 0.55
N GLY A 55 12.24 2.06 0.11
CA GLY A 55 13.68 2.29 0.31
C GLY A 55 14.26 3.49 -0.44
N GLN A 56 13.59 4.02 -1.47
CA GLN A 56 14.06 5.19 -2.23
C GLN A 56 13.35 6.48 -1.83
N HIS A 57 12.07 6.42 -1.48
CA HIS A 57 11.26 7.62 -1.22
C HIS A 57 11.14 7.98 0.26
N GLY A 58 11.48 7.08 1.19
CA GLY A 58 11.32 7.30 2.64
C GLY A 58 9.86 7.33 3.12
N VAL A 59 8.89 7.37 2.20
CA VAL A 59 7.45 7.30 2.45
C VAL A 59 6.79 6.24 1.57
N ILE A 60 5.75 5.61 2.13
CA ILE A 60 4.96 4.60 1.43
C ILE A 60 3.77 5.32 0.79
N ASN A 61 3.78 5.41 -0.53
CA ASN A 61 2.67 5.94 -1.30
C ASN A 61 1.92 4.76 -1.90
N ALA A 62 0.60 4.78 -1.71
CA ALA A 62 -0.29 3.78 -2.22
C ALA A 62 -1.52 4.45 -2.83
N VAL A 63 -2.15 3.77 -3.77
CA VAL A 63 -3.41 4.20 -4.39
C VAL A 63 -4.50 3.28 -3.88
N LEU A 64 -5.62 3.84 -3.43
CA LEU A 64 -6.77 3.06 -3.01
C LEU A 64 -7.25 2.22 -4.20
N THR A 65 -7.19 0.90 -4.06
CA THR A 65 -7.71 -0.02 -5.06
C THR A 65 -8.97 -0.63 -4.49
N SER A 66 -10.11 -0.21 -5.02
CA SER A 66 -11.36 -0.94 -4.87
C SER A 66 -11.18 -2.27 -5.61
N LYS A 67 -10.65 -3.30 -4.92
CA LYS A 67 -10.96 -4.67 -5.31
C LYS A 67 -12.46 -4.82 -4.99
N GLU A 68 -13.29 -4.75 -6.03
CA GLU A 68 -14.45 -5.65 -6.11
C GLU A 68 -13.97 -7.10 -6.05
#